data_AF-A0A1J4MMU0-F1
#
_entry.id   AF-A0A1J4MMU0-F1
#
_cell.length_a   1.000
_cell.length_b   1.000
_cell.length_c   1.000
_cell.angle_alpha   90.00
_cell.angle_beta   90.00
_cell.angle_gamma   90.00
#
_symmetry.space_group_name_H-M   'P 1'
#
loop_
_entity.id
_entity.type
_entity.pdbx_description
1 polymer ?
#
loop_
_entity_poly.entity_id
_entity_poly.type
_entity_poly.pdbx_seq_one_letter_code
_entity_poly.pdbx_strand_id
1 'polypeptide(L)'
;MSDSIHENPSIDILKELKLAGNYQITTHNENQFEEIARINLHHIENLQYLKPFISNSSNESQYDVAALVHLLSLQRNKMRVLAYIKKRLDQLKAYRWNNGKKLSNEVLSKTSKSEEYFFNEYSSLIDEYNTSINNKYNIPDSDICNHKIGNSIRGNFNLCQIINPKTFSKDVIEFNNGKFETKSKQVFYNSGSFSFFTREQVASLGHTSDIIPI
;
A
#
# COMPACT_ATOMS: atom_id res chain seq x y z
N MET A 1 24.86 -30.01 13.50
CA MET A 1 24.14 -29.00 12.70
C MET A 1 22.74 -28.95 13.28
N SER A 2 22.46 -27.91 14.05
CA SER A 2 21.23 -27.77 14.85
C SER A 2 20.13 -27.20 13.98
N ASP A 3 19.45 -28.06 13.22
CA ASP A 3 18.16 -27.69 12.64
C ASP A 3 17.16 -27.61 13.80
N SER A 4 16.89 -26.37 14.21
CA SER A 4 15.89 -26.07 15.22
C SER A 4 14.55 -26.63 14.75
N ILE A 5 14.06 -27.65 15.48
CA ILE A 5 12.72 -28.26 15.34
C ILE A 5 11.58 -27.22 15.55
N HIS A 6 11.91 -25.94 15.78
CA HIS A 6 10.98 -24.86 16.13
C HIS A 6 10.89 -23.71 15.12
N GLU A 7 11.62 -23.73 14.00
CA GLU A 7 11.44 -22.70 12.97
C GLU A 7 10.25 -23.05 12.09
N ASN A 8 9.10 -22.44 12.40
CA ASN A 8 7.91 -22.53 11.56
C ASN A 8 7.87 -21.27 10.70
N PRO A 9 8.14 -21.37 9.38
CA PRO A 9 8.25 -20.20 8.51
C PRO A 9 6.97 -19.36 8.46
N SER A 10 5.80 -19.98 8.71
CA SER A 10 4.53 -19.25 8.81
C SER A 10 4.45 -18.30 10.02
N ILE A 11 5.22 -18.56 11.07
CA ILE A 11 5.34 -17.65 12.23
C ILE A 11 6.25 -16.49 11.88
N ASP A 12 7.34 -16.77 11.19
CA ASP A 12 8.38 -15.77 10.93
C ASP A 12 7.90 -14.72 9.93
N ILE A 13 7.09 -15.12 8.94
CA ILE A 13 6.31 -14.20 8.09
C ILE A 13 5.49 -13.21 8.93
N LEU A 14 4.83 -13.68 10.00
CA LEU A 14 4.00 -12.81 10.84
C LEU A 14 4.82 -11.92 11.76
N LYS A 15 5.99 -12.38 12.23
CA LYS A 15 6.91 -11.56 13.02
C LYS A 15 7.48 -10.43 12.17
N GLU A 16 7.94 -10.72 10.96
CA GLU A 16 8.41 -9.72 10.00
C GLU A 16 7.33 -8.66 9.77
N LEU A 17 6.11 -9.12 9.50
CA LEU A 17 4.95 -8.26 9.31
C LEU A 17 4.64 -7.40 10.55
N LYS A 18 4.87 -7.90 11.77
CA LYS A 18 4.67 -7.13 13.02
C LYS A 18 5.73 -6.03 13.19
N LEU A 19 6.96 -6.29 12.76
CA LEU A 19 8.05 -5.31 12.81
C LEU A 19 7.80 -4.15 11.83
N ALA A 20 7.17 -4.45 10.70
CA ALA A 20 6.73 -3.44 9.77
C ALA A 20 5.50 -2.69 10.31
N GLY A 21 5.70 -1.40 10.59
CA GLY A 21 4.63 -0.52 11.04
C GLY A 21 3.44 -0.48 10.07
N ASN A 22 2.33 0.11 10.52
CA ASN A 22 1.07 0.08 9.77
C ASN A 22 1.11 0.75 8.39
N TYR A 23 2.08 1.64 8.14
CA TYR A 23 2.18 2.41 6.89
C TYR A 23 3.36 2.02 6.01
N GLN A 24 4.18 1.06 6.44
CA GLN A 24 5.36 0.63 5.70
C GLN A 24 5.10 -0.73 5.06
N ILE A 25 5.16 -0.76 3.73
CA ILE A 25 5.06 -2.00 2.95
C ILE A 25 6.41 -2.71 3.02
N THR A 26 6.42 -3.95 3.52
CA THR A 26 7.63 -4.79 3.53
C THR A 26 7.89 -5.38 2.15
N THR A 27 9.09 -5.91 1.95
CA THR A 27 9.38 -6.73 0.78
C THR A 27 8.54 -7.99 0.82
N HIS A 28 7.90 -8.33 -0.31
CA HIS A 28 7.20 -9.61 -0.45
C HIS A 28 8.23 -10.75 -0.44
N ASN A 29 8.08 -11.71 0.48
CA ASN A 29 9.05 -12.78 0.69
C ASN A 29 8.61 -14.08 0.00
N GLU A 30 8.85 -14.20 -1.31
CA GLU A 30 8.45 -15.39 -2.09
C GLU A 30 9.09 -16.68 -1.55
N ASN A 31 10.35 -16.61 -1.10
CA ASN A 31 11.08 -17.78 -0.56
C ASN A 31 10.37 -18.39 0.66
N GLN A 32 9.86 -17.56 1.57
CA GLN A 32 9.12 -18.07 2.74
C GLN A 32 7.77 -18.68 2.34
N PHE A 33 7.12 -18.17 1.29
CA PHE A 33 5.91 -18.79 0.76
C PHE A 33 6.19 -20.15 0.13
N GLU A 34 7.27 -20.28 -0.64
CA GLU A 34 7.71 -21.55 -1.21
C GLU A 34 8.02 -22.58 -0.12
N GLU A 35 8.69 -22.17 0.95
CA GLU A 35 8.99 -23.06 2.06
C GLU A 35 7.72 -23.53 2.80
N ILE A 36 6.77 -22.64 3.07
CA ILE A 36 5.49 -23.00 3.66
C ILE A 36 4.71 -23.94 2.73
N ALA A 37 4.72 -23.68 1.42
CA ALA A 37 4.08 -24.54 0.44
C ALA A 37 4.67 -25.94 0.45
N ARG A 38 6.00 -26.06 0.51
CA ARG A 38 6.71 -27.36 0.63
C ARG A 38 6.32 -28.11 1.90
N ILE A 39 6.27 -27.44 3.05
CA ILE A 39 5.85 -28.06 4.33
C ILE A 39 4.37 -28.51 4.25
N ASN A 40 3.50 -27.68 3.67
CA ASN A 40 2.10 -28.03 3.50
C ASN A 40 1.92 -29.23 2.57
N LEU A 41 2.70 -29.32 1.48
CA LEU A 41 2.70 -30.48 0.58
C LEU A 41 3.03 -31.75 1.36
N HIS A 42 4.08 -31.71 2.19
CA HIS A 42 4.48 -32.85 3.02
C HIS A 42 3.37 -33.27 4.00
N HIS A 43 2.68 -32.32 4.63
CA HIS A 43 1.52 -32.63 5.47
C HIS A 43 0.37 -33.29 4.69
N ILE A 44 0.13 -32.87 3.45
CA ILE A 44 -0.90 -33.45 2.57
C ILE A 44 -0.51 -34.88 2.18
N GLU A 45 0.73 -35.12 1.79
CA GLU A 45 1.26 -36.46 1.47
C GLU A 45 1.12 -37.42 2.65
N ASN A 46 1.49 -36.98 3.85
CA ASN A 46 1.34 -37.79 5.07
C ASN A 46 -0.14 -38.09 5.37
N LEU A 47 -1.04 -37.13 5.17
CA LEU A 47 -2.49 -37.37 5.32
C LEU A 47 -3.02 -38.39 4.30
N GLN A 48 -2.53 -38.37 3.05
CA GLN A 48 -2.88 -39.36 2.04
C GLN A 48 -2.40 -40.77 2.43
N TYR A 49 -1.19 -40.87 2.99
CA TYR A 49 -0.66 -42.12 3.52
C TYR A 49 -1.47 -42.65 4.70
N LEU A 50 -1.95 -41.77 5.59
CA LEU A 50 -2.73 -42.16 6.78
C LEU A 50 -4.17 -42.57 6.48
N LYS A 51 -4.75 -42.10 5.37
CA LYS A 51 -6.14 -42.35 4.96
C LYS A 51 -6.60 -43.82 5.03
N PRO A 52 -5.87 -44.83 4.52
CA PRO A 52 -6.28 -46.23 4.62
C PRO A 52 -6.27 -46.77 6.06
N PHE A 53 -5.40 -46.24 6.93
CA PHE A 53 -5.27 -46.72 8.31
C PHE A 53 -6.36 -46.16 9.23
N ILE A 54 -6.80 -44.92 8.99
CA ILE A 54 -7.95 -44.29 9.66
C ILE A 54 -9.26 -45.02 9.34
N SER A 55 -9.38 -45.55 8.12
CA SER A 55 -10.60 -46.23 7.67
C SER A 55 -10.78 -47.65 8.26
N ASN A 56 -9.76 -48.18 8.95
CA ASN A 56 -9.78 -49.51 9.55
C ASN A 56 -10.08 -49.41 11.06
N SER A 57 -11.22 -49.93 11.48
CA SER A 57 -11.79 -49.78 12.85
C SER A 57 -11.00 -50.46 13.98
N SER A 58 -9.89 -51.13 13.69
CA SER A 58 -9.08 -51.82 14.70
C SER A 58 -7.99 -50.96 15.34
N ASN A 59 -7.64 -49.80 14.76
CA ASN A 59 -6.51 -48.96 15.17
C ASN A 59 -6.88 -47.50 15.46
N GLU A 60 -8.16 -47.22 15.70
CA GLU A 60 -8.80 -45.88 15.63
C GLU A 60 -8.08 -44.79 16.45
N SER A 61 -7.49 -45.09 17.60
CA SER A 61 -6.95 -44.06 18.50
C SER A 61 -5.69 -43.34 18.00
N GLN A 62 -4.71 -44.04 17.40
CA GLN A 62 -3.38 -43.47 17.16
C GLN A 62 -3.27 -42.74 15.81
N TYR A 63 -3.86 -43.31 14.77
CA TYR A 63 -3.82 -42.73 13.42
C TYR A 63 -4.72 -41.50 13.30
N ASP A 64 -5.82 -41.44 14.05
CA ASP A 64 -6.70 -40.27 14.11
C ASP A 64 -5.99 -39.06 14.72
N VAL A 65 -5.25 -39.29 15.81
CA VAL A 65 -4.44 -38.22 16.45
C VAL A 65 -3.34 -37.75 15.49
N ALA A 66 -2.64 -38.65 14.81
CA ALA A 66 -1.61 -38.29 13.84
C ALA A 66 -2.18 -37.46 12.67
N ALA A 67 -3.34 -37.87 12.14
CA ALA A 67 -4.02 -37.13 11.08
C ALA A 67 -4.51 -35.76 11.54
N LEU A 68 -5.05 -35.67 12.76
CA LEU A 68 -5.50 -34.41 13.34
C LEU A 68 -4.34 -33.41 13.46
N VAL A 69 -3.15 -33.85 13.86
CA VAL A 69 -1.96 -32.99 13.96
C VAL A 69 -1.60 -32.38 12.61
N HIS A 70 -1.59 -33.17 11.53
CA HIS A 70 -1.33 -32.66 10.18
C HIS A 70 -2.42 -31.70 9.69
N LEU A 71 -3.70 -32.01 9.94
CA LEU A 71 -4.82 -31.14 9.57
C LEU A 71 -4.76 -29.78 10.30
N LEU A 72 -4.52 -29.80 11.61
CA LEU A 72 -4.39 -28.58 12.41
C LEU A 72 -3.16 -27.75 11.98
N SER A 73 -2.07 -28.41 11.60
CA SER A 73 -0.87 -27.73 11.08
C SER A 73 -1.15 -27.01 9.76
N LEU A 74 -1.85 -27.66 8.83
CA LEU A 74 -2.29 -27.05 7.57
C LEU A 74 -3.23 -25.86 7.81
N GLN A 75 -4.21 -26.01 8.69
CA GLN A 75 -5.15 -24.94 9.03
C GLN A 75 -4.42 -23.73 9.63
N ARG A 76 -3.48 -23.98 10.55
CA ARG A 76 -2.66 -22.94 11.17
C ARG A 76 -1.82 -22.20 10.12
N ASN A 77 -1.15 -22.91 9.22
CA ASN A 77 -0.35 -22.30 8.15
C ASN A 77 -1.23 -21.46 7.21
N LYS A 78 -2.39 -21.98 6.81
CA LYS A 78 -3.38 -21.26 5.98
C LYS A 78 -3.82 -19.94 6.63
N MET A 79 -4.21 -19.98 7.91
CA MET A 79 -4.66 -18.77 8.62
C MET A 79 -3.58 -17.70 8.68
N ARG A 80 -2.32 -18.09 8.89
CA ARG A 80 -1.19 -17.15 9.00
C ARG A 80 -0.82 -16.51 7.69
N VAL A 81 -0.78 -17.31 6.62
CA VAL A 81 -0.55 -16.81 5.26
C VAL A 81 -1.66 -15.83 4.87
N LEU A 82 -2.92 -16.16 5.14
CA LEU A 82 -4.04 -15.25 4.89
C LEU A 82 -3.96 -13.96 5.70
N ALA A 83 -3.58 -14.03 6.98
CA ALA A 83 -3.40 -12.85 7.81
C ALA A 83 -2.28 -11.94 7.28
N TYR A 84 -1.18 -12.51 6.82
CA TYR A 84 -0.09 -11.78 6.18
C TYR A 84 -0.57 -11.07 4.90
N ILE A 85 -1.20 -11.81 3.98
CA ILE A 85 -1.73 -11.26 2.72
C ILE A 85 -2.71 -10.14 3.04
N LYS A 86 -3.68 -10.38 3.95
CA LYS A 86 -4.69 -9.39 4.32
C LYS A 86 -4.05 -8.08 4.79
N LYS A 87 -3.08 -8.14 5.72
CA LYS A 87 -2.46 -6.92 6.23
C LYS A 87 -1.73 -6.17 5.12
N ARG A 88 -1.02 -6.86 4.21
CA ARG A 88 -0.36 -6.23 3.07
C ARG A 88 -1.34 -5.56 2.11
N LEU A 89 -2.46 -6.22 1.81
CA LEU A 89 -3.52 -5.62 1.00
C LEU A 89 -4.13 -4.39 1.69
N ASP A 90 -4.33 -4.43 3.00
CA ASP A 90 -4.84 -3.29 3.76
C ASP A 90 -3.83 -2.11 3.76
N GLN A 91 -2.52 -2.39 3.80
CA GLN A 91 -1.48 -1.37 3.62
C GLN A 91 -1.52 -0.75 2.21
N LEU A 92 -1.72 -1.57 1.17
CA LEU A 92 -1.86 -1.09 -0.21
C LEU A 92 -3.12 -0.26 -0.42
N LYS A 93 -4.25 -0.64 0.20
CA LYS A 93 -5.46 0.18 0.20
C LYS A 93 -5.20 1.52 0.89
N ALA A 94 -4.58 1.51 2.07
CA ALA A 94 -4.23 2.74 2.78
C ALA A 94 -3.30 3.62 1.93
N TYR A 95 -2.35 3.03 1.22
CA TYR A 95 -1.49 3.74 0.27
C TYR A 95 -2.33 4.42 -0.84
N ARG A 96 -3.30 3.71 -1.44
CA ARG A 96 -4.17 4.27 -2.49
C ARG A 96 -4.97 5.49 -2.00
N TRP A 97 -5.40 5.49 -0.74
CA TRP A 97 -6.13 6.60 -0.11
C TRP A 97 -5.25 7.77 0.31
N ASN A 98 -3.95 7.55 0.51
CA ASN A 98 -3.02 8.58 0.96
C ASN A 98 -2.20 9.21 -0.17
N ASN A 99 -1.83 8.40 -1.17
CA ASN A 99 -0.86 8.76 -2.21
C ASN A 99 -1.48 8.76 -3.62
N GLY A 100 -2.72 8.28 -3.77
CA GLY A 100 -3.42 8.22 -5.04
C GLY A 100 -3.13 6.97 -5.87
N LYS A 101 -3.47 7.04 -7.16
CA LYS A 101 -3.53 5.89 -8.08
C LYS A 101 -2.17 5.32 -8.51
N LYS A 102 -1.06 6.05 -8.33
CA LYS A 102 0.26 5.60 -8.79
C LYS A 102 1.08 5.08 -7.62
N LEU A 103 1.53 3.83 -7.71
CA LEU A 103 2.53 3.28 -6.80
C LEU A 103 3.89 3.93 -7.09
N SER A 104 4.63 4.31 -6.05
CA SER A 104 6.00 4.77 -6.19
C SER A 104 6.93 3.59 -6.54
N ASN A 105 8.03 3.87 -7.23
CA ASN A 105 9.01 2.85 -7.63
C ASN A 105 9.54 2.03 -6.43
N GLU A 106 9.64 2.65 -5.26
CA GLU A 106 10.05 1.98 -4.01
C GLU A 106 9.02 0.97 -3.50
N VAL A 107 7.73 1.25 -3.70
CA VAL A 107 6.67 0.32 -3.30
C VAL A 107 6.54 -0.80 -4.32
N LEU A 108 6.63 -0.47 -5.61
CA LEU A 108 6.60 -1.46 -6.70
C LEU A 108 7.67 -2.53 -6.55
N SER A 109 8.89 -2.18 -6.12
CA SER A 109 9.97 -3.15 -5.91
C SER A 109 9.74 -4.10 -4.72
N LYS A 110 8.78 -3.78 -3.84
CA LYS A 110 8.45 -4.54 -2.64
C LYS A 110 7.13 -5.32 -2.76
N THR A 111 6.36 -5.07 -3.81
CA THR A 111 5.08 -5.73 -4.10
C THR A 111 5.26 -6.88 -5.07
N SER A 112 4.45 -7.93 -4.91
CA SER A 112 4.38 -9.00 -5.91
C SER A 112 3.49 -8.62 -7.09
N LYS A 113 3.62 -9.33 -8.22
CA LYS A 113 2.78 -9.12 -9.41
C LYS A 113 1.28 -9.29 -9.12
N SER A 114 0.93 -10.22 -8.23
CA SER A 114 -0.46 -10.43 -7.82
C SER A 114 -1.00 -9.27 -6.97
N GLU A 115 -0.15 -8.67 -6.14
CA GLU A 115 -0.51 -7.48 -5.37
C GLU A 115 -0.66 -6.24 -6.26
N GLU A 116 0.19 -6.10 -7.28
CA GLU A 116 0.07 -5.05 -8.28
C GLU A 116 -1.25 -5.16 -9.06
N TYR A 117 -1.59 -6.37 -9.52
CA TYR A 117 -2.87 -6.63 -10.17
C TYR A 117 -4.05 -6.26 -9.26
N PHE A 118 -4.01 -6.68 -7.99
CA PHE A 118 -5.02 -6.31 -7.00
C PHE A 118 -5.13 -4.78 -6.83
N PHE A 119 -4.00 -4.08 -6.75
CA PHE A 119 -3.99 -2.63 -6.57
C PHE A 119 -4.58 -1.88 -7.76
N ASN A 120 -4.34 -2.36 -8.98
CA ASN A 120 -4.90 -1.79 -10.21
C ASN A 120 -6.43 -1.97 -10.25
N GLU A 121 -6.93 -3.17 -9.95
CA GLU A 121 -8.37 -3.44 -9.85
C GLU A 121 -9.03 -2.60 -8.75
N TYR A 122 -8.40 -2.53 -7.57
CA TYR A 122 -8.89 -1.71 -6.46
C TYR A 122 -8.90 -0.22 -6.80
N SER A 123 -7.90 0.24 -7.55
CA SER A 123 -7.86 1.63 -8.02
C SER A 123 -8.99 1.94 -8.99
N SER A 124 -9.32 1.03 -9.91
CA SER A 124 -10.47 1.18 -10.81
C SER A 124 -11.79 1.28 -10.06
N LEU A 125 -11.98 0.46 -9.00
CA LEU A 125 -13.16 0.54 -8.13
C LEU A 125 -13.27 1.89 -7.40
N ILE A 126 -12.14 2.44 -6.96
CA ILE A 126 -12.13 3.77 -6.33
C ILE A 126 -12.45 4.85 -7.35
N ASP A 127 -11.94 4.75 -8.58
CA ASP A 127 -12.22 5.73 -9.62
C ASP A 127 -13.71 5.73 -10.00
N GLU A 128 -14.35 4.56 -10.07
CA GLU A 128 -15.80 4.44 -10.26
C GLU A 128 -16.58 5.06 -9.10
N TYR A 129 -16.18 4.75 -7.86
CA TYR A 129 -16.76 5.34 -6.65
C TYR A 129 -16.63 6.87 -6.65
N ASN A 130 -15.44 7.39 -6.93
CA ASN A 130 -15.20 8.83 -6.97
C ASN A 130 -15.98 9.51 -8.10
N THR A 131 -16.08 8.89 -9.27
CA THR A 131 -16.92 9.40 -10.38
C THR A 131 -18.38 9.52 -9.95
N SER A 132 -18.90 8.51 -9.23
CA SER A 132 -20.28 8.55 -8.71
C SER A 132 -20.50 9.69 -7.70
N ILE A 133 -19.50 9.96 -6.84
CA ILE A 133 -19.53 11.03 -5.86
C ILE A 133 -19.42 12.39 -6.54
N ASN A 134 -18.49 12.53 -7.48
CA ASN A 134 -18.28 13.76 -8.23
C ASN A 134 -19.54 14.14 -9.00
N ASN A 135 -20.21 13.17 -9.65
CA ASN A 135 -21.49 13.42 -10.33
C ASN A 135 -22.59 13.92 -9.38
N LYS A 136 -22.55 13.54 -8.10
CA LYS A 136 -23.58 13.91 -7.11
C LYS A 136 -23.26 15.19 -6.34
N TYR A 137 -21.99 15.42 -6.01
CA TYR A 137 -21.56 16.47 -5.09
C TYR A 137 -20.51 17.43 -5.68
N ASN A 138 -20.07 17.21 -6.92
CA ASN A 138 -19.06 18.01 -7.63
C ASN A 138 -17.73 18.12 -6.86
N ILE A 139 -17.34 17.02 -6.19
CA ILE A 139 -16.09 16.90 -5.43
C ILE A 139 -15.05 16.22 -6.33
N PRO A 140 -13.91 16.87 -6.63
CA PRO A 140 -12.87 16.29 -7.47
C PRO A 140 -12.11 15.15 -6.77
N ASP A 141 -11.64 14.17 -7.54
CA ASP A 141 -10.91 12.98 -7.07
C ASP A 141 -9.68 13.31 -6.22
N SER A 142 -9.03 14.45 -6.49
CA SER A 142 -7.88 14.94 -5.71
C SER A 142 -8.21 15.20 -4.25
N ASP A 143 -9.49 15.44 -3.94
CA ASP A 143 -9.92 15.86 -2.62
C ASP A 143 -10.35 14.68 -1.74
N ILE A 144 -10.70 13.56 -2.36
CA ILE A 144 -11.17 12.35 -1.68
C ILE A 144 -9.97 11.45 -1.31
N CYS A 145 -8.97 11.35 -2.18
CA CYS A 145 -7.84 10.42 -2.03
C CYS A 145 -6.51 11.08 -1.64
N ASN A 146 -6.52 12.31 -1.11
CA ASN A 146 -5.30 13.02 -0.75
C ASN A 146 -5.39 13.52 0.70
N HIS A 147 -4.62 12.90 1.58
CA HIS A 147 -4.67 13.16 3.03
C HIS A 147 -4.35 14.63 3.39
N LYS A 148 -3.71 15.38 2.48
CA LYS A 148 -3.38 16.81 2.65
C LYS A 148 -4.60 17.73 2.75
N ILE A 149 -5.79 17.27 2.33
CA ILE A 149 -7.03 18.06 2.38
C ILE A 149 -7.82 17.81 3.68
N GLY A 150 -7.40 16.84 4.51
CA GLY A 150 -7.88 16.67 5.88
C GLY A 150 -7.44 17.81 6.84
N ASN A 151 -6.64 18.76 6.36
CA ASN A 151 -6.29 19.95 7.11
C ASN A 151 -7.43 20.98 7.04
N SER A 152 -7.83 21.49 8.21
CA SER A 152 -8.80 22.59 8.35
C SER A 152 -8.56 23.71 7.31
N ILE A 153 -9.64 24.36 6.87
CA ILE A 153 -9.63 25.43 5.86
C ILE A 153 -8.76 26.60 6.34
N ARG A 154 -7.44 26.51 6.15
CA ARG A 154 -6.50 27.63 6.14
C ARG A 154 -6.49 28.25 4.74
N GLY A 155 -6.16 29.54 4.64
CA GLY A 155 -6.34 30.36 3.44
C GLY A 155 -5.91 29.74 2.09
N ASN A 156 -6.42 30.30 0.99
CA ASN A 156 -6.25 29.76 -0.37
C ASN A 156 -4.79 29.65 -0.85
N PHE A 157 -3.88 30.34 -0.17
CA PHE A 157 -2.44 30.36 -0.47
C PHE A 157 -1.66 29.75 0.69
N ASN A 158 -0.77 28.82 0.36
CA ASN A 158 0.23 28.30 1.29
C ASN A 158 1.56 28.99 1.00
N LEU A 159 2.27 29.41 2.05
CA LEU A 159 3.67 29.76 1.93
C LEU A 159 4.45 28.45 1.74
N CYS A 160 5.26 28.35 0.68
CA CYS A 160 6.08 27.18 0.43
C CYS A 160 7.54 27.56 0.25
N GLN A 161 8.43 26.69 0.71
CA GLN A 161 9.85 26.71 0.39
C GLN A 161 10.09 25.83 -0.84
N ILE A 162 10.83 26.34 -1.82
CA ILE A 162 11.30 25.55 -2.97
C ILE A 162 12.52 24.72 -2.55
N ILE A 163 12.48 23.39 -2.73
CA ILE A 163 13.65 22.53 -2.48
C ILE A 163 14.54 22.49 -3.72
N ASN A 164 13.96 22.20 -4.88
CA ASN A 164 14.68 22.01 -6.13
C ASN A 164 14.48 23.21 -7.04
N PRO A 165 15.55 23.79 -7.62
CA PRO A 165 15.42 24.95 -8.48
C PRO A 165 14.61 24.60 -9.74
N LYS A 166 13.54 25.35 -10.01
CA LYS A 166 12.59 25.05 -11.08
C LYS A 166 11.82 26.29 -11.54
N THR A 167 11.42 26.30 -12.80
CA THR A 167 10.47 27.27 -13.36
C THR A 167 9.03 26.84 -13.03
N PHE A 168 8.26 27.75 -12.44
CA PHE A 168 6.83 27.57 -12.20
C PHE A 168 6.03 28.62 -12.98
N SER A 169 4.85 28.24 -13.49
CA SER A 169 3.90 29.20 -14.05
C SER A 169 3.19 29.93 -12.91
N LYS A 170 3.25 31.26 -12.90
CA LYS A 170 2.59 32.11 -11.91
C LYS A 170 1.81 33.22 -12.57
N ASP A 171 0.64 33.47 -12.01
CA ASP A 171 -0.17 34.62 -12.36
C ASP A 171 0.39 35.87 -11.67
N VAL A 172 0.90 36.78 -12.49
CA VAL A 172 1.42 38.08 -12.07
C VAL A 172 0.40 39.14 -12.47
N ILE A 173 0.08 40.03 -11.53
CA ILE A 173 -0.76 41.18 -11.82
C ILE A 173 0.14 42.27 -12.40
N GLU A 174 -0.09 42.62 -13.66
CA GLU A 174 0.56 43.75 -14.32
C GLU A 174 -0.41 44.92 -14.41
N PHE A 175 0.11 46.14 -14.25
CA PHE A 175 -0.65 47.35 -14.52
C PHE A 175 -0.31 47.86 -15.91
N ASN A 176 -1.24 47.74 -16.85
CA ASN A 176 -1.08 48.20 -18.23
C ASN A 176 -2.26 49.13 -18.59
N ASN A 177 -1.96 50.31 -19.13
CA ASN A 177 -2.95 51.27 -19.64
C ASN A 177 -4.10 51.60 -18.65
N GLY A 178 -3.80 51.76 -17.35
CA GLY A 178 -4.81 52.10 -16.34
C GLY A 178 -5.65 50.92 -15.84
N LYS A 179 -5.39 49.69 -16.29
CA LYS A 179 -6.07 48.47 -15.86
C LYS A 179 -5.08 47.46 -15.29
N PHE A 180 -5.51 46.76 -14.24
CA PHE A 180 -4.80 45.60 -13.72
C PHE A 180 -5.19 44.38 -14.55
N GLU A 181 -4.21 43.75 -15.17
CA GLU A 181 -4.38 42.53 -15.94
C GLU A 181 -3.57 41.41 -15.28
N THR A 182 -4.19 40.24 -15.14
CA THR A 182 -3.50 39.05 -14.65
C THR A 182 -2.87 38.33 -15.84
N LYS A 183 -1.55 38.17 -15.85
CA LYS A 183 -0.84 37.40 -16.88
C LYS A 183 -0.05 36.26 -16.24
N SER A 184 -0.20 35.07 -16.81
CA SER A 184 0.62 33.92 -16.43
C SER A 184 2.03 34.08 -16.99
N LYS A 185 3.03 34.18 -16.11
CA LYS A 185 4.45 34.21 -16.44
C LYS A 185 5.18 33.02 -15.85
N GLN A 186 6.18 32.51 -16.56
CA GLN A 186 7.10 31.54 -15.98
C GLN A 186 8.13 32.27 -15.11
N VAL A 187 8.19 31.91 -13.83
CA VAL A 187 9.12 32.46 -12.85
C VAL A 187 10.05 31.35 -12.41
N PHE A 188 11.36 31.59 -12.51
CA PHE A 188 12.37 30.66 -12.02
C PHE A 188 12.64 30.88 -10.53
N TYR A 189 12.65 29.80 -9.76
CA TYR A 189 12.93 29.83 -8.33
C TYR A 189 14.21 29.07 -8.01
N ASN A 190 15.04 29.66 -7.17
CA ASN A 190 16.23 29.01 -6.62
C ASN A 190 15.85 28.09 -5.46
N SER A 191 16.71 27.09 -5.19
CA SER A 191 16.61 26.29 -3.97
C SER A 191 16.62 27.18 -2.73
N GLY A 192 15.75 26.89 -1.76
CA GLY A 192 15.59 27.62 -0.51
C GLY A 192 14.74 28.89 -0.58
N SER A 193 14.30 29.31 -1.77
CA SER A 193 13.44 30.50 -1.90
C SER A 193 12.01 30.24 -1.41
N PHE A 194 11.35 31.29 -0.91
CA PHE A 194 9.99 31.23 -0.38
C PHE A 194 9.01 31.90 -1.33
N SER A 195 7.84 31.30 -1.50
CA SER A 195 6.82 31.82 -2.40
C SER A 195 5.44 31.30 -2.04
N PHE A 196 4.40 32.09 -2.31
CA PHE A 196 3.02 31.67 -2.12
C PHE A 196 2.53 30.86 -3.33
N PHE A 197 1.93 29.71 -3.07
CA PHE A 197 1.28 28.87 -4.09
C PHE A 197 -0.17 28.60 -3.70
N THR A 198 -1.05 28.46 -4.70
CA THR A 198 -2.43 28.06 -4.45
C THR A 198 -2.48 26.61 -3.97
N ARG A 199 -3.53 26.22 -3.25
CA ARG A 199 -3.72 24.83 -2.78
C ARG A 199 -3.63 23.81 -3.92
N GLU A 200 -4.19 24.10 -5.09
CA GLU A 200 -4.14 23.22 -6.28
C GLU A 200 -2.70 23.06 -6.82
N GLN A 201 -1.93 24.15 -6.87
CA GLN A 201 -0.52 24.11 -7.23
C GLN A 201 0.29 23.29 -6.22
N VAL A 202 0.00 23.43 -4.93
CA VAL A 202 0.65 22.64 -3.88
C VAL A 202 0.25 21.16 -3.92
N ALA A 203 -1.00 20.84 -4.25
CA ALA A 203 -1.45 19.46 -4.39
C ALA A 203 -0.74 18.76 -5.54
N SER A 204 -0.64 19.41 -6.70
CA SER A 204 0.04 18.86 -7.88
C SER A 204 1.56 18.74 -7.71
N LEU A 205 2.22 19.77 -7.17
CA LEU A 205 3.68 19.82 -7.00
C LEU A 205 4.18 19.11 -5.74
N GLY A 206 3.30 18.94 -4.74
CA GLY A 206 3.63 18.28 -3.48
C GLY A 206 3.88 16.78 -3.62
N HIS A 207 3.57 16.18 -4.77
CA HIS A 207 3.91 14.80 -5.09
C HIS A 207 5.34 14.64 -5.64
N THR A 208 5.94 15.72 -6.19
CA THR A 208 7.28 15.67 -6.81
C THR A 208 8.42 16.05 -5.85
N SER A 209 8.11 16.35 -4.59
CA SER A 209 9.09 16.82 -3.58
C SER A 209 9.77 18.15 -3.95
N ASP A 210 9.22 18.91 -4.90
CA ASP A 210 9.84 20.15 -5.37
C ASP A 210 9.60 21.34 -4.41
N ILE A 211 8.52 21.28 -3.62
CA ILE A 211 8.11 22.34 -2.69
C ILE A 211 7.64 21.76 -1.36
N ILE A 212 7.90 22.50 -0.27
CA ILE A 212 7.43 22.18 1.09
C ILE A 212 6.55 23.33 1.59
N PRO A 213 5.26 23.10 1.90
CA PRO A 213 4.43 24.09 2.59
C PRO A 213 4.90 24.25 4.05
N ILE A 214 4.92 25.50 4.53
CA ILE A 214 5.34 25.92 5.89
C ILE A 214 4.13 26.24 6.74
#